data_AF-A0A834DM96-F1
#
_entry.id   AF-A0A834DM96-F1
#
_cell.length_a   1.000
_cell.length_b   1.000
_cell.length_c   1.000
_cell.angle_alpha   90.00
_cell.angle_beta   90.00
_cell.angle_gamma   90.00
#
_symmetry.space_group_name_H-M   'P 1'
#
loop_
_entity.id
_entity.type
_entity.pdbx_description
1 polymer ?
#
loop_
_entity_poly.entity_id
_entity_poly.type
_entity_poly.pdbx_seq_one_letter_code
_entity_poly.pdbx_strand_id
1 'polypeptide(L)'
;MKESSPLFDDGQPWGEETEDGIMYNKLFLDYTIKCYESFMTGADSFEEMNAELQSKLKDLFNVDAFKLESLAAKNKALNEQIARLEQEREKEPNRLETLRKLKASLQADVQKYQAYMSNLESHSAILDQKLNGLEEDISRIELECETMKQENVRLQNIVDNQKYSVADIERINHERNELQQTINKLTKDLEDEQQQLWNEELKYARGKEAIETQLTEYHKLARKLKLIPKGAENSKGYDFEIKFNPEAGANCLVKYRAQVYVPLKELLNQTEEESNKALNKKMGLDDTLEQLNTMITESRRSVRSLKEEIQKLDDLYQQKVKEAEEEDNKCASELESLEKHKHMLESAVNEGLSEAMNELDSIQREYQLVVQTTTEERRKVGNNLQCLLEMVATHVGSVEKHLEEQIAKVDREYEDHVSEDLLENIREIGEKYKKKAALIKSSDE
;
A
#
# COMPACT_ATOMS: atom_id res chain seq x y z
N MET A 1 91.70 -45.99 -130.12
CA MET A 1 91.65 -46.79 -131.37
C MET A 1 93.02 -46.67 -132.01
N LYS A 2 93.80 -47.77 -132.10
CA LYS A 2 93.82 -48.69 -133.25
C LYS A 2 93.93 -47.95 -134.60
N GLU A 3 95.15 -48.05 -135.14
CA GLU A 3 95.60 -48.09 -136.54
C GLU A 3 94.63 -47.66 -137.65
N SER A 4 95.15 -46.93 -138.64
CA SER A 4 95.32 -47.46 -140.00
C SER A 4 95.99 -46.42 -140.92
N SER A 5 97.20 -46.73 -141.41
CA SER A 5 97.66 -46.28 -142.73
C SER A 5 97.05 -47.22 -143.77
N PRO A 6 96.70 -46.75 -144.99
CA PRO A 6 97.41 -47.27 -146.18
C PRO A 6 97.44 -46.27 -147.37
N LEU A 7 98.59 -46.13 -148.04
CA LEU A 7 99.07 -46.76 -149.28
C LEU A 7 98.91 -45.86 -150.52
N PHE A 8 100.06 -45.58 -151.12
CA PHE A 8 100.26 -45.17 -152.51
C PHE A 8 99.87 -46.33 -153.44
N ASP A 9 99.24 -46.01 -154.57
CA ASP A 9 99.03 -46.91 -155.71
C ASP A 9 99.67 -46.30 -156.96
N ASP A 10 100.47 -47.14 -157.61
CA ASP A 10 101.24 -46.92 -158.81
C ASP A 10 100.39 -47.33 -160.02
N GLY A 11 100.36 -46.47 -161.04
CA GLY A 11 100.00 -46.91 -162.38
C GLY A 11 99.34 -45.83 -163.20
N GLN A 12 100.01 -45.40 -164.27
CA GLN A 12 99.45 -45.31 -165.63
C GLN A 12 100.48 -44.75 -166.64
N PRO A 13 100.28 -44.98 -167.96
CA PRO A 13 101.34 -45.35 -168.91
C PRO A 13 101.60 -44.30 -170.01
N TRP A 14 102.76 -44.47 -170.67
CA TRP A 14 103.15 -44.13 -172.06
C TRP A 14 102.54 -42.87 -172.71
N GLY A 15 103.39 -41.85 -172.91
CA GLY A 15 103.07 -40.69 -173.74
C GLY A 15 103.27 -40.98 -175.22
N GLU A 16 102.20 -40.77 -175.99
CA GLU A 16 102.21 -40.46 -177.43
C GLU A 16 103.40 -39.57 -177.80
N GLU A 17 103.93 -39.76 -179.03
CA GLU A 17 104.94 -38.89 -179.63
C GLU A 17 104.39 -37.46 -179.77
N THR A 18 104.47 -36.71 -178.68
CA THR A 18 104.19 -35.28 -178.60
C THR A 18 105.29 -34.54 -179.35
N GLU A 19 104.95 -33.41 -179.98
CA GLU A 19 105.88 -32.59 -180.76
C GLU A 19 107.11 -32.17 -179.91
N ASP A 20 106.88 -31.95 -178.60
CA ASP A 20 107.92 -31.72 -177.59
C ASP A 20 108.75 -32.97 -177.28
N GLY A 21 108.17 -34.16 -177.28
CA GLY A 21 108.87 -35.45 -177.13
C GLY A 21 109.76 -35.77 -178.34
N ILE A 22 109.32 -35.44 -179.56
CA ILE A 22 110.12 -35.54 -180.79
C ILE A 22 111.28 -34.54 -180.74
N MET A 23 111.00 -33.28 -180.36
CA MET A 23 112.04 -32.25 -180.22
C MET A 23 113.01 -32.58 -179.09
N TYR A 24 112.56 -33.14 -177.96
CA TYR A 24 113.40 -33.64 -176.87
C TYR A 24 114.30 -34.78 -177.34
N ASN A 25 113.76 -35.79 -178.04
CA ASN A 25 114.55 -36.89 -178.59
C ASN A 25 115.58 -36.39 -179.61
N LYS A 26 115.23 -35.39 -180.43
CA LYS A 26 116.17 -34.74 -181.36
C LYS A 26 117.28 -34.01 -180.60
N LEU A 27 116.93 -33.30 -179.54
CA LEU A 27 117.87 -32.59 -178.68
C LEU A 27 118.81 -33.53 -177.91
N PHE A 28 118.26 -34.66 -177.43
CA PHE A 28 119.01 -35.72 -176.79
C PHE A 28 119.97 -36.41 -177.77
N LEU A 29 119.53 -36.70 -179.00
CA LEU A 29 120.40 -37.24 -180.05
C LEU A 29 121.52 -36.27 -180.43
N ASP A 30 121.20 -34.98 -180.62
CA ASP A 30 122.18 -33.93 -180.95
C ASP A 30 123.22 -33.75 -179.81
N TYR A 31 122.76 -33.78 -178.55
CA TYR A 31 123.64 -33.82 -177.37
C TYR A 31 124.53 -35.06 -177.37
N THR A 32 123.97 -36.24 -177.64
CA THR A 32 124.74 -37.50 -177.63
C THR A 32 125.80 -37.52 -178.73
N ILE A 33 125.50 -36.98 -179.92
CA ILE A 33 126.46 -36.83 -181.02
C ILE A 33 127.60 -35.89 -180.62
N LYS A 34 127.30 -34.70 -180.09
CA LYS A 34 128.32 -33.72 -179.66
C LYS A 34 129.19 -34.25 -178.53
N CYS A 35 128.60 -34.93 -177.54
CA CYS A 35 129.34 -35.59 -176.47
C CYS A 35 130.26 -36.67 -177.02
N TYR A 36 129.78 -37.47 -177.98
CA TYR A 36 130.60 -38.49 -178.63
C TYR A 36 131.74 -37.90 -179.46
N GLU A 37 131.53 -36.81 -180.21
CA GLU A 37 132.59 -36.10 -180.94
C GLU A 37 133.66 -35.53 -180.01
N SER A 38 133.26 -34.88 -178.92
CA SER A 38 134.18 -34.35 -177.91
C SER A 38 134.96 -35.46 -177.21
N PHE A 39 134.31 -36.60 -176.93
CA PHE A 39 134.97 -37.80 -176.42
C PHE A 39 136.03 -38.35 -177.39
N MET A 40 135.76 -38.36 -178.71
CA MET A 40 136.72 -38.78 -179.73
C MET A 40 137.95 -37.85 -179.85
N THR A 41 137.85 -36.60 -179.36
CA THR A 41 138.98 -35.66 -179.24
C THR A 41 139.71 -35.71 -177.89
N GLY A 42 139.35 -36.64 -177.00
CA GLY A 42 139.99 -36.85 -175.70
C GLY A 42 139.43 -36.03 -174.54
N ALA A 43 138.26 -35.40 -174.70
CA ALA A 43 137.57 -34.71 -173.62
C ALA A 43 136.72 -35.69 -172.78
N ASP A 44 136.77 -35.59 -171.46
CA ASP A 44 136.08 -36.50 -170.52
C ASP A 44 135.07 -35.76 -169.59
N SER A 45 134.71 -34.53 -169.96
CA SER A 45 133.76 -33.67 -169.23
C SER A 45 132.83 -32.99 -170.23
N PHE A 46 131.52 -33.12 -170.01
CA PHE A 46 130.47 -32.66 -170.91
C PHE A 46 129.59 -31.57 -170.30
N GLU A 47 130.10 -30.82 -169.30
CA GLU A 47 129.30 -29.81 -168.60
C GLU A 47 128.73 -28.73 -169.51
N GLU A 48 129.48 -28.25 -170.51
CA GLU A 48 128.97 -27.27 -171.46
C GLU A 48 127.79 -27.82 -172.26
N MET A 49 127.88 -29.08 -172.70
CA MET A 49 126.79 -29.75 -173.41
C MET A 49 125.60 -30.04 -172.47
N ASN A 50 125.85 -30.36 -171.19
CA ASN A 50 124.82 -30.55 -170.18
C ASN A 50 124.08 -29.26 -169.89
N ALA A 51 124.81 -28.15 -169.73
CA ALA A 51 124.21 -26.83 -169.54
C ALA A 51 123.44 -26.39 -170.80
N GLU A 52 123.97 -26.66 -172.00
CA GLU A 52 123.27 -26.39 -173.27
C GLU A 52 121.96 -27.22 -173.35
N LEU A 53 122.02 -28.52 -173.05
CA LEU A 53 120.85 -29.40 -173.01
C LEU A 53 119.85 -28.95 -171.94
N GLN A 54 120.31 -28.63 -170.73
CA GLN A 54 119.47 -28.21 -169.61
C GLN A 54 118.82 -26.86 -169.90
N SER A 55 119.52 -25.92 -170.53
CA SER A 55 118.95 -24.66 -171.01
C SER A 55 117.87 -24.91 -172.07
N LYS A 56 118.19 -25.72 -173.09
CA LYS A 56 117.23 -26.06 -174.14
C LYS A 56 116.03 -26.85 -173.61
N LEU A 57 116.19 -27.71 -172.60
CA LEU A 57 115.08 -28.37 -171.89
C LEU A 57 114.24 -27.37 -171.10
N LYS A 58 114.88 -26.41 -170.44
CA LYS A 58 114.19 -25.37 -169.67
C LYS A 58 113.31 -24.50 -170.57
N ASP A 59 113.81 -24.20 -171.77
CA ASP A 59 113.06 -23.51 -172.83
C ASP A 59 111.96 -24.41 -173.41
N LEU A 60 112.27 -25.66 -173.75
CA LEU A 60 111.32 -26.61 -174.38
C LEU A 60 110.12 -26.93 -173.47
N PHE A 61 110.36 -27.06 -172.15
CA PHE A 61 109.28 -27.29 -171.17
C PHE A 61 108.73 -26.01 -170.54
N ASN A 62 109.13 -24.82 -171.01
CA ASN A 62 108.69 -23.52 -170.49
C ASN A 62 108.72 -23.45 -168.95
N VAL A 63 109.80 -23.94 -168.33
CA VAL A 63 109.88 -24.05 -166.87
C VAL A 63 110.13 -22.67 -166.24
N ASP A 64 109.06 -22.09 -165.72
CA ASP A 64 109.06 -20.82 -165.00
C ASP A 64 109.63 -20.98 -163.58
N ALA A 65 110.93 -20.72 -163.43
CA ALA A 65 111.66 -20.84 -162.16
C ALA A 65 111.03 -20.02 -161.02
N PHE A 66 110.36 -18.91 -161.34
CA PHE A 66 109.77 -18.03 -160.33
C PHE A 66 108.55 -18.68 -159.65
N LYS A 67 107.75 -19.45 -160.40
CA LYS A 67 106.58 -20.16 -159.85
C LYS A 67 106.97 -21.26 -158.89
N LEU A 68 108.05 -21.99 -159.18
CA LEU A 68 108.48 -23.13 -158.37
C LEU A 68 109.00 -22.67 -157.01
N GLU A 69 109.78 -21.59 -156.99
CA GLU A 69 110.27 -20.97 -155.76
C GLU A 69 109.14 -20.32 -154.93
N SER A 70 108.15 -19.70 -155.60
CA SER A 70 106.93 -19.21 -154.95
C SER A 70 106.15 -20.33 -154.24
N LEU A 71 106.07 -21.52 -154.85
CA LEU A 71 105.35 -22.65 -154.28
C LEU A 71 106.07 -23.23 -153.05
N ALA A 72 107.40 -23.37 -153.12
CA ALA A 72 108.21 -23.84 -151.99
C ALA A 72 108.12 -22.89 -150.79
N ALA A 73 108.16 -21.57 -151.03
CA ALA A 73 107.97 -20.55 -150.00
C ALA A 73 106.58 -20.64 -149.34
N LYS A 74 105.52 -20.85 -150.15
CA LYS A 74 104.16 -21.04 -149.63
C LYS A 74 104.04 -22.28 -148.75
N ASN A 75 104.67 -23.39 -149.13
CA ASN A 75 104.59 -24.63 -148.37
C ASN A 75 105.28 -24.51 -146.99
N LYS A 76 106.42 -23.81 -146.94
CA LYS A 76 107.09 -23.49 -145.67
C LYS A 76 106.23 -22.60 -144.77
N ALA A 77 105.62 -21.55 -145.33
CA ALA A 77 104.74 -20.65 -144.58
C ALA A 77 103.51 -21.36 -143.98
N LEU A 78 102.91 -22.29 -144.73
CA LEU A 78 101.78 -23.10 -144.26
C LEU A 78 102.16 -24.01 -143.09
N ASN A 79 103.30 -24.70 -143.17
CA ASN A 79 103.75 -25.57 -142.08
C ASN A 79 104.07 -24.79 -140.79
N GLU A 80 104.65 -23.59 -140.90
CA GLU A 80 104.86 -22.70 -139.75
C GLU A 80 103.53 -22.24 -139.12
N GLN A 81 102.49 -22.03 -139.92
CA GLN A 81 101.17 -21.65 -139.42
C GLN A 81 100.49 -22.79 -138.65
N ILE A 82 100.62 -24.03 -139.13
CA ILE A 82 100.09 -25.21 -138.45
C ILE A 82 100.75 -25.38 -137.07
N ALA A 83 102.08 -25.28 -136.99
CA ALA A 83 102.81 -25.43 -135.72
C ALA A 83 102.40 -24.36 -134.69
N ARG A 84 102.10 -23.13 -135.11
CA ARG A 84 101.59 -22.07 -134.22
C ARG A 84 100.22 -22.41 -133.66
N LEU A 85 99.30 -22.89 -134.50
CA LEU A 85 97.94 -23.24 -134.09
C LEU A 85 97.90 -24.43 -133.12
N GLU A 86 98.76 -25.44 -133.31
CA GLU A 86 98.87 -26.56 -132.37
C GLU A 86 99.37 -26.11 -130.99
N GLN A 87 100.36 -25.22 -130.96
CA GLN A 87 100.88 -24.66 -129.70
C GLN A 87 99.84 -23.79 -128.97
N GLU A 88 98.97 -23.10 -129.71
CA GLU A 88 97.85 -22.35 -129.12
C GLU A 88 96.80 -23.30 -128.51
N ARG A 89 96.42 -24.37 -129.22
CA ARG A 89 95.43 -25.34 -128.75
C ARG A 89 95.84 -26.04 -127.46
N GLU A 90 97.14 -26.29 -127.26
CA GLU A 90 97.65 -26.90 -126.02
C GLU A 90 97.61 -25.92 -124.82
N LYS A 91 97.60 -24.60 -125.07
CA LYS A 91 97.50 -23.54 -124.05
C LYS A 91 96.05 -23.14 -123.74
N GLU A 92 95.10 -23.35 -124.64
CA GLU A 92 93.67 -23.05 -124.45
C GLU A 92 92.99 -23.71 -123.22
N PRO A 93 93.25 -24.99 -122.87
CA PRO A 93 92.61 -25.62 -121.71
C PRO A 93 92.88 -24.85 -120.41
N ASN A 94 94.11 -24.35 -120.23
CA ASN A 94 94.51 -23.58 -119.06
C ASN A 94 93.84 -22.19 -119.00
N ARG A 95 93.58 -21.56 -120.16
CA ARG A 95 92.87 -20.27 -120.22
C ARG A 95 91.38 -20.40 -119.89
N LEU A 96 90.73 -21.46 -120.35
CA LEU A 96 89.31 -21.70 -120.05
C LEU A 96 89.09 -22.00 -118.56
N GLU A 97 89.99 -22.80 -117.96
CA GLU A 97 89.87 -23.14 -116.54
C GLU A 97 90.11 -21.93 -115.63
N THR A 98 91.10 -21.09 -115.94
CA THR A 98 91.35 -19.83 -115.22
C THR A 98 90.18 -18.86 -115.32
N LEU A 99 89.57 -18.70 -116.50
CA LEU A 99 88.35 -17.90 -116.67
C LEU A 99 87.15 -18.46 -115.90
N ARG A 100 86.99 -19.79 -115.82
CA ARG A 100 85.93 -20.41 -115.00
C ARG A 100 86.14 -20.15 -113.51
N LYS A 101 87.38 -20.25 -113.01
CA LYS A 101 87.74 -19.91 -111.62
C LYS A 101 87.45 -18.44 -111.32
N LEU A 102 87.83 -17.54 -112.22
CA LEU A 102 87.55 -16.10 -112.09
C LEU A 102 86.04 -15.79 -112.11
N LYS A 103 85.28 -16.44 -113.00
CA LYS A 103 83.82 -16.30 -113.02
C LYS A 103 83.21 -16.75 -111.69
N ALA A 104 83.66 -17.90 -111.15
CA ALA A 104 83.18 -18.41 -109.88
C ALA A 104 83.53 -17.47 -108.71
N SER A 105 84.73 -16.90 -108.67
CA SER A 105 85.12 -15.94 -107.63
C SER A 105 84.29 -14.65 -107.72
N LEU A 106 84.12 -14.09 -108.91
CA LEU A 106 83.29 -12.89 -109.12
C LEU A 106 81.82 -13.16 -108.77
N GLN A 107 81.30 -14.34 -109.10
CA GLN A 107 79.95 -14.72 -108.72
C GLN A 107 79.78 -14.84 -107.19
N ALA A 108 80.78 -15.38 -106.49
CA ALA A 108 80.80 -15.42 -105.04
C ALA A 108 80.86 -14.01 -104.44
N ASP A 109 81.63 -13.09 -105.02
CA ASP A 109 81.71 -11.71 -104.55
C ASP A 109 80.41 -10.95 -104.82
N VAL A 110 79.75 -11.15 -105.96
CA VAL A 110 78.40 -10.62 -106.22
C VAL A 110 77.42 -11.10 -105.15
N GLN A 111 77.43 -12.38 -104.79
CA GLN A 111 76.57 -12.91 -103.73
C GLN A 111 76.89 -12.28 -102.37
N LYS A 112 78.18 -12.06 -102.04
CA LYS A 112 78.58 -11.36 -100.80
C LYS A 112 78.07 -9.92 -100.78
N TYR A 113 78.22 -9.17 -101.88
CA TYR A 113 77.75 -7.79 -101.96
C TYR A 113 76.22 -7.71 -101.92
N GLN A 114 75.51 -8.63 -102.56
CA GLN A 114 74.05 -8.71 -102.46
C GLN A 114 73.60 -8.99 -101.02
N ALA A 115 74.24 -9.93 -100.32
CA ALA A 115 73.96 -10.19 -98.91
C ALA A 115 74.27 -8.98 -98.02
N TYR A 116 75.38 -8.28 -98.28
CA TYR A 116 75.73 -7.06 -97.57
C TYR A 116 74.72 -5.92 -97.80
N MET A 117 74.30 -5.71 -99.06
CA MET A 117 73.27 -4.73 -99.39
C MET A 117 71.95 -5.06 -98.69
N SER A 118 71.49 -6.31 -98.75
CA SER A 118 70.28 -6.75 -98.07
C SER A 118 70.36 -6.55 -96.55
N ASN A 119 71.54 -6.77 -95.95
CA ASN A 119 71.77 -6.48 -94.52
C ASN A 119 71.71 -4.98 -94.21
N LEU A 120 72.28 -4.13 -95.07
CA LEU A 120 72.20 -2.67 -94.91
C LEU A 120 70.76 -2.15 -95.09
N GLU A 121 70.02 -2.67 -96.07
CA GLU A 121 68.61 -2.33 -96.29
C GLU A 121 67.76 -2.73 -95.09
N SER A 122 67.97 -3.93 -94.55
CA SER A 122 67.32 -4.38 -93.30
C SER A 122 67.67 -3.48 -92.12
N HIS A 123 68.95 -3.12 -91.95
CA HIS A 123 69.37 -2.21 -90.89
C HIS A 123 68.77 -0.80 -91.06
N SER A 124 68.71 -0.29 -92.28
CA SER A 124 68.06 0.99 -92.60
C SER A 124 66.59 0.94 -92.20
N ALA A 125 65.86 -0.11 -92.62
CA ALA A 125 64.46 -0.27 -92.26
C ALA A 125 64.23 -0.35 -90.74
N ILE A 126 65.13 -1.00 -89.99
CA ILE A 126 65.08 -1.03 -88.52
C ILE A 126 65.31 0.37 -87.93
N LEU A 127 66.26 1.14 -88.47
CA LEU A 127 66.50 2.51 -88.01
C LEU A 127 65.31 3.41 -88.31
N ASP A 128 64.73 3.30 -89.51
CA ASP A 128 63.54 4.07 -89.91
C ASP A 128 62.35 3.73 -89.01
N GLN A 129 62.15 2.45 -88.69
CA GLN A 129 61.11 2.03 -87.74
C GLN A 129 61.35 2.61 -86.34
N LYS A 130 62.59 2.61 -85.85
CA LYS A 130 62.94 3.20 -84.55
C LYS A 130 62.75 4.72 -84.55
N LEU A 131 63.11 5.38 -85.63
CA LEU A 131 62.96 6.83 -85.79
C LEU A 131 61.47 7.20 -85.76
N ASN A 132 60.64 6.50 -86.53
CA ASN A 132 59.19 6.72 -86.52
C ASN A 132 58.59 6.48 -85.12
N GLY A 133 59.01 5.42 -84.41
CA GLY A 133 58.56 5.17 -83.04
C GLY A 133 58.96 6.27 -82.06
N LEU A 134 60.17 6.81 -82.19
CA LEU A 134 60.62 7.96 -81.39
C LEU A 134 59.86 9.24 -81.73
N GLU A 135 59.50 9.48 -82.99
CA GLU A 135 58.68 10.63 -83.39
C GLU A 135 57.26 10.54 -82.84
N GLU A 136 56.65 9.35 -82.84
CA GLU A 136 55.35 9.11 -82.20
C GLU A 136 55.42 9.32 -80.68
N ASP A 137 56.48 8.85 -80.03
CA ASP A 137 56.71 9.06 -78.60
C ASP A 137 56.91 10.53 -78.25
N ILE A 138 57.69 11.27 -79.05
CA ILE A 138 57.87 12.73 -78.89
C ILE A 138 56.52 13.43 -79.03
N SER A 139 55.77 13.12 -80.09
CA SER A 139 54.45 13.74 -80.34
C SER A 139 53.47 13.47 -79.19
N ARG A 140 53.49 12.26 -78.61
CA ARG A 140 52.67 11.92 -77.44
C ARG A 140 53.07 12.73 -76.21
N ILE A 141 54.37 12.80 -75.89
CA ILE A 141 54.87 13.53 -74.73
C ILE A 141 54.62 15.04 -74.88
N GLU A 142 54.74 15.59 -76.08
CA GLU A 142 54.41 16.99 -76.35
C GLU A 142 52.93 17.29 -76.09
N LEU A 143 52.03 16.39 -76.51
CA LEU A 143 50.60 16.52 -76.22
C LEU A 143 50.32 16.45 -74.71
N GLU A 144 50.94 15.52 -73.97
CA GLU A 144 50.82 15.42 -72.51
C GLU A 144 51.38 16.66 -71.80
N CYS A 145 52.49 17.22 -72.28
CA CYS A 145 53.04 18.47 -71.77
C CYS A 145 52.05 19.63 -71.96
N GLU A 146 51.40 19.71 -73.13
CA GLU A 146 50.46 20.76 -73.43
C GLU A 146 49.18 20.64 -72.59
N THR A 147 48.65 19.43 -72.39
CA THR A 147 47.48 19.23 -71.51
C THR A 147 47.79 19.60 -70.06
N MET A 148 48.97 19.23 -69.55
CA MET A 148 49.41 19.60 -68.20
C MET A 148 49.61 21.11 -68.04
N LYS A 149 50.12 21.81 -69.07
CA LYS A 149 50.20 23.28 -69.07
C LYS A 149 48.82 23.92 -69.00
N GLN A 150 47.88 23.43 -69.80
CA GLN A 150 46.51 23.93 -69.79
C GLN A 150 45.83 23.72 -68.43
N GLU A 151 46.03 22.55 -67.82
CA GLU A 151 45.50 22.27 -66.47
C GLU A 151 46.15 23.15 -65.40
N ASN A 152 47.46 23.41 -65.49
CA ASN A 152 48.15 24.29 -64.56
C ASN A 152 47.62 25.74 -64.67
N VAL A 153 47.43 26.25 -65.90
CA VAL A 153 46.78 27.56 -66.13
C VAL A 153 45.37 27.58 -65.57
N ARG A 154 44.59 26.49 -65.73
CA ARG A 154 43.24 26.38 -65.16
C ARG A 154 43.26 26.45 -63.63
N LEU A 155 44.14 25.69 -62.98
CA LEU A 155 44.29 25.68 -61.53
C LEU A 155 44.78 27.03 -60.99
N GLN A 156 45.76 27.64 -61.65
CA GLN A 156 46.25 28.97 -61.30
C GLN A 156 45.13 30.01 -61.40
N ASN A 157 44.34 29.99 -62.48
CA ASN A 157 43.16 30.85 -62.61
C ASN A 157 42.14 30.61 -61.49
N ILE A 158 41.95 29.37 -61.04
CA ILE A 158 41.06 29.09 -59.90
C ILE A 158 41.62 29.74 -58.63
N VAL A 159 42.91 29.57 -58.35
CA VAL A 159 43.58 30.13 -57.16
C VAL A 159 43.56 31.66 -57.19
N ASP A 160 43.89 32.28 -58.31
CA ASP A 160 43.91 33.74 -58.46
C ASP A 160 42.52 34.37 -58.30
N ASN A 161 41.46 33.62 -58.66
CA ASN A 161 40.08 34.05 -58.52
C ASN A 161 39.43 33.60 -57.20
N GLN A 162 40.16 32.93 -56.29
CA GLN A 162 39.64 32.61 -54.96
C GLN A 162 39.49 33.90 -54.14
N LYS A 163 38.29 34.10 -53.59
CA LYS A 163 37.96 35.29 -52.80
C LYS A 163 38.53 35.28 -51.38
N TYR A 164 38.92 34.10 -50.89
CA TYR A 164 39.35 33.91 -49.51
C TYR A 164 40.72 33.27 -49.51
N SER A 165 41.62 33.86 -48.73
CA SER A 165 42.91 33.25 -48.44
C SER A 165 42.74 32.05 -47.50
N VAL A 166 43.74 31.18 -47.46
CA VAL A 166 43.84 30.11 -46.46
C VAL A 166 43.70 30.68 -45.04
N ALA A 167 44.32 31.83 -44.77
CA ALA A 167 44.20 32.52 -43.49
C ALA A 167 42.76 33.00 -43.19
N ASP A 168 42.00 33.41 -44.21
CA ASP A 168 40.58 33.75 -44.04
C ASP A 168 39.74 32.52 -43.71
N ILE A 169 40.02 31.38 -44.36
CA ILE A 169 39.34 30.11 -44.08
C ILE A 169 39.64 29.65 -42.65
N GLU A 170 40.88 29.77 -42.19
CA GLU A 170 41.26 29.47 -40.80
C GLU A 170 40.55 30.39 -39.81
N ARG A 171 40.48 31.69 -40.08
CA ARG A 171 39.72 32.66 -39.26
C ARG A 171 38.24 32.28 -39.20
N ILE A 172 37.60 32.01 -40.34
CA ILE A 172 36.20 31.59 -40.43
C ILE A 172 35.97 30.30 -39.63
N ASN A 173 36.88 29.32 -39.73
CA ASN A 173 36.78 28.07 -38.96
C ASN A 173 36.92 28.30 -37.46
N HIS A 174 37.81 29.21 -37.04
CA HIS A 174 37.95 29.58 -35.64
C HIS A 174 36.66 30.24 -35.11
N GLU A 175 36.17 31.27 -35.79
CA GLU A 175 34.92 31.95 -35.46
C GLU A 175 33.73 30.97 -35.42
N ARG A 176 33.65 30.05 -36.39
CA ARG A 176 32.63 29.00 -36.41
C ARG A 176 32.71 28.11 -35.18
N ASN A 177 33.91 27.71 -34.76
CA ASN A 177 34.10 26.88 -33.59
C ASN A 177 33.74 27.63 -32.29
N GLU A 178 34.08 28.91 -32.18
CA GLU A 178 33.69 29.76 -31.04
C GLU A 178 32.17 29.94 -30.96
N LEU A 179 31.52 30.20 -32.11
CA LEU A 179 30.07 30.27 -32.20
C LEU A 179 29.43 28.95 -31.80
N GLN A 180 29.97 27.82 -32.25
CA GLN A 180 29.46 26.49 -31.87
C GLN A 180 29.59 26.23 -30.36
N GLN A 181 30.71 26.63 -29.75
CA GLN A 181 30.88 26.53 -28.29
C GLN A 181 29.87 27.42 -27.56
N THR A 182 29.64 28.63 -28.05
CA THR A 182 28.66 29.57 -27.49
C THR A 182 27.24 29.02 -27.59
N ILE A 183 26.86 28.46 -28.74
CA ILE A 183 25.58 27.77 -28.94
C ILE A 183 25.44 26.63 -27.94
N ASN A 184 26.44 25.75 -27.83
CA ASN A 184 26.38 24.62 -26.90
C ASN A 184 26.21 25.07 -25.45
N LYS A 185 26.90 26.15 -25.05
CA LYS A 185 26.74 26.75 -23.72
C LYS A 185 25.33 27.29 -23.51
N LEU A 186 24.84 28.12 -24.43
CA LEU A 186 23.49 28.71 -24.32
C LEU A 186 22.38 27.65 -24.35
N THR A 187 22.54 26.59 -25.13
CA THR A 187 21.60 25.46 -25.14
C THR A 187 21.56 24.79 -23.77
N LYS A 188 22.73 24.55 -23.16
CA LYS A 188 22.80 23.97 -21.81
C LYS A 188 22.18 24.89 -20.76
N ASP A 189 22.52 26.18 -20.80
CA ASP A 189 21.95 27.18 -19.87
C ASP A 189 20.42 27.23 -20.03
N LEU A 190 19.90 27.13 -21.26
CA LEU A 190 18.45 27.06 -21.53
C LEU A 190 17.81 25.79 -20.96
N GLU A 191 18.45 24.62 -21.14
CA GLU A 191 17.98 23.35 -20.57
C GLU A 191 17.92 23.41 -19.04
N ASP A 192 18.94 23.99 -18.40
CA ASP A 192 19.01 24.17 -16.95
C ASP A 192 17.89 25.11 -16.45
N GLU A 193 17.64 26.23 -17.13
CA GLU A 193 16.54 27.15 -16.80
C GLU A 193 15.15 26.52 -17.03
N GLN A 194 14.97 25.75 -18.10
CA GLN A 194 13.73 25.00 -18.33
C GLN A 194 13.48 23.97 -17.23
N GLN A 195 14.52 23.27 -16.78
CA GLN A 195 14.43 22.32 -15.67
C GLN A 195 14.10 23.04 -14.36
N GLN A 196 14.67 24.23 -14.12
CA GLN A 196 14.31 25.05 -12.96
C GLN A 196 12.86 25.52 -13.01
N LEU A 197 12.41 26.01 -14.16
CA LEU A 197 11.01 26.42 -14.38
C LEU A 197 10.06 25.25 -14.10
N TRP A 198 10.34 24.07 -14.65
CA TRP A 198 9.53 22.87 -14.41
C TRP A 198 9.50 22.49 -12.93
N ASN A 199 10.64 22.57 -12.23
CA ASN A 199 10.70 22.31 -10.79
C ASN A 199 9.85 23.32 -9.98
N GLU A 200 9.87 24.61 -10.34
CA GLU A 200 9.05 25.65 -9.70
C GLU A 200 7.57 25.49 -10.03
N GLU A 201 7.21 25.14 -11.27
CA GLU A 201 5.83 24.80 -11.65
C GLU A 201 5.31 23.59 -10.86
N LEU A 202 6.15 22.57 -10.65
CA LEU A 202 5.81 21.40 -9.84
C LEU A 202 5.61 21.77 -8.37
N LYS A 203 6.48 22.64 -7.81
CA LYS A 203 6.30 23.16 -6.44
C LYS A 203 5.01 23.96 -6.31
N TYR A 204 4.71 24.83 -7.29
CA TYR A 204 3.49 25.61 -7.34
C TYR A 204 2.25 24.71 -7.41
N ALA A 205 2.25 23.70 -8.29
CA ALA A 205 1.15 22.75 -8.42
C ALA A 205 0.90 21.95 -7.13
N ARG A 206 1.96 21.44 -6.48
CA ARG A 206 1.86 20.75 -5.19
C ARG A 206 1.34 21.67 -4.08
N GLY A 207 1.82 22.90 -4.03
CA GLY A 207 1.34 23.90 -3.07
C GLY A 207 -0.14 24.23 -3.27
N LYS A 208 -0.57 24.37 -4.52
CA LYS A 208 -1.98 24.58 -4.90
C LYS A 208 -2.86 23.43 -4.43
N GLU A 209 -2.48 22.19 -4.72
CA GLU A 209 -3.21 20.98 -4.32
C GLU A 209 -3.32 20.85 -2.78
N ALA A 210 -2.24 21.16 -2.05
CA ALA A 210 -2.25 21.14 -0.60
C ALA A 210 -3.23 22.16 0.00
N ILE A 211 -3.28 23.38 -0.56
CA ILE A 211 -4.24 24.41 -0.14
C ILE A 211 -5.67 23.99 -0.47
N GLU A 212 -5.91 23.44 -1.66
CA GLU A 212 -7.23 22.95 -2.06
C GLU A 212 -7.71 21.82 -1.14
N THR A 213 -6.82 20.90 -0.76
CA THR A 213 -7.12 19.83 0.20
C THR A 213 -7.53 20.40 1.56
N GLN A 214 -6.73 21.31 2.13
CA GLN A 214 -7.06 21.98 3.40
C GLN A 214 -8.37 22.78 3.31
N LEU A 215 -8.64 23.41 2.17
CA LEU A 215 -9.87 24.15 1.92
C LEU A 215 -11.10 23.23 1.91
N THR A 216 -10.99 22.06 1.28
CA THR A 216 -12.09 21.08 1.28
C THR A 216 -12.38 20.56 2.69
N GLU A 217 -11.35 20.30 3.50
CA GLU A 217 -11.49 19.91 4.90
C GLU A 217 -12.14 21.02 5.74
N TYR A 218 -11.69 22.26 5.57
CA TYR A 218 -12.30 23.43 6.20
C TYR A 218 -13.78 23.55 5.85
N HIS A 219 -14.15 23.49 4.56
CA HIS A 219 -15.56 23.56 4.15
C HIS A 219 -16.38 22.38 4.69
N LYS A 220 -15.81 21.17 4.75
CA LYS A 220 -16.45 20.00 5.35
C LYS A 220 -16.76 20.24 6.84
N LEU A 221 -15.80 20.75 7.61
CA LEU A 221 -15.99 21.09 9.02
C LEU A 221 -16.98 22.23 9.20
N ALA A 222 -16.87 23.29 8.40
CA ALA A 222 -17.77 24.44 8.46
C ALA A 222 -19.23 24.06 8.14
N ARG A 223 -19.46 23.15 7.19
CA ARG A 223 -20.80 22.57 6.95
C ARG A 223 -21.29 21.73 8.12
N LYS A 224 -20.43 20.90 8.72
CA LYS A 224 -20.78 20.10 9.92
C LYS A 224 -21.17 20.99 11.11
N LEU A 225 -20.51 22.13 11.26
CA LEU A 225 -20.82 23.16 12.26
C LEU A 225 -21.97 24.08 11.87
N LYS A 226 -22.61 23.87 10.71
CA LYS A 226 -23.70 24.72 10.17
C LYS A 226 -23.31 26.20 10.06
N LEU A 227 -22.08 26.48 9.60
CA LEU A 227 -21.56 27.82 9.31
C LEU A 227 -21.68 28.20 7.84
N ILE A 228 -21.64 27.21 6.94
CA ILE A 228 -21.81 27.38 5.49
C ILE A 228 -23.06 26.59 5.07
N PRO A 229 -24.00 27.18 4.32
CA PRO A 229 -23.97 28.50 3.66
C PRO A 229 -24.27 29.70 4.60
N LYS A 230 -24.15 30.94 4.12
CA LYS A 230 -24.35 32.21 4.86
C LYS A 230 -25.68 32.35 5.64
N GLY A 231 -26.68 31.52 5.33
CA GLY A 231 -27.96 31.45 6.04
C GLY A 231 -28.08 30.27 7.01
N ALA A 232 -27.00 29.53 7.24
CA ALA A 232 -26.99 28.39 8.14
C ALA A 232 -27.13 28.84 9.60
N GLU A 233 -27.69 27.98 10.43
CA GLU A 233 -28.09 28.27 11.82
C GLU A 233 -27.02 29.00 12.65
N ASN A 234 -25.76 28.58 12.54
CA ASN A 234 -24.66 29.12 13.33
C ASN A 234 -23.85 30.21 12.60
N SER A 235 -24.21 30.53 11.36
CA SER A 235 -23.46 31.49 10.53
C SER A 235 -23.61 32.94 11.00
N LYS A 236 -24.66 33.25 11.78
CA LYS A 236 -25.05 34.62 12.19
C LYS A 236 -25.05 35.65 11.03
N GLY A 237 -25.29 35.18 9.80
CA GLY A 237 -25.30 36.01 8.58
C GLY A 237 -23.93 36.30 7.97
N TYR A 238 -22.84 35.72 8.49
CA TYR A 238 -21.50 35.84 7.93
C TYR A 238 -21.25 34.78 6.84
N ASP A 239 -20.48 35.16 5.82
CA ASP A 239 -20.08 34.25 4.74
C ASP A 239 -18.72 33.62 5.05
N PHE A 240 -18.75 32.38 5.54
CA PHE A 240 -17.55 31.61 5.85
C PHE A 240 -16.99 30.83 4.65
N GLU A 241 -17.56 30.96 3.45
CA GLU A 241 -17.06 30.26 2.28
C GLU A 241 -15.81 30.95 1.70
N ILE A 242 -14.67 30.25 1.77
CA ILE A 242 -13.43 30.68 1.12
C ILE A 242 -13.40 30.14 -0.33
N LYS A 243 -13.23 31.03 -1.31
CA LYS A 243 -13.04 30.67 -2.73
C LYS A 243 -11.58 30.88 -3.13
N PHE A 244 -10.78 29.82 -3.16
CA PHE A 244 -9.36 29.98 -3.43
C PHE A 244 -9.12 30.43 -4.87
N ASN A 245 -8.43 31.56 -5.05
CA ASN A 245 -7.96 32.05 -6.34
C ASN A 245 -6.46 32.41 -6.22
N PRO A 246 -5.55 31.59 -6.79
CA PRO A 246 -4.12 31.84 -6.75
C PRO A 246 -3.70 33.17 -7.40
N GLU A 247 -4.41 33.59 -8.45
CA GLU A 247 -4.05 34.77 -9.26
C GLU A 247 -4.40 36.10 -8.57
N ALA A 248 -5.28 36.06 -7.56
CA ALA A 248 -5.69 37.25 -6.81
C ALA A 248 -4.57 37.80 -5.89
N GLY A 249 -3.46 37.08 -5.75
CA GLY A 249 -2.30 37.48 -4.94
C GLY A 249 -2.62 37.61 -3.44
N ALA A 250 -1.70 38.22 -2.69
CA ALA A 250 -1.79 38.32 -1.22
C ALA A 250 -3.02 39.10 -0.71
N ASN A 251 -3.65 39.91 -1.56
CA ASN A 251 -4.85 40.69 -1.21
C ASN A 251 -6.06 39.80 -0.86
N CYS A 252 -6.13 38.58 -1.41
CA CYS A 252 -7.21 37.64 -1.08
C CYS A 252 -7.12 37.18 0.39
N LEU A 253 -5.91 37.06 0.96
CA LEU A 253 -5.71 36.65 2.35
C LEU A 253 -6.21 37.70 3.34
N VAL A 254 -6.00 38.98 3.04
CA VAL A 254 -6.53 40.09 3.85
C VAL A 254 -8.06 40.06 3.84
N LYS A 255 -8.66 39.82 2.67
CA LYS A 255 -10.11 39.65 2.52
C LYS A 255 -10.62 38.46 3.36
N TYR A 256 -10.02 37.28 3.26
CA TYR A 256 -10.46 36.11 4.05
C TYR A 256 -10.24 36.30 5.54
N ARG A 257 -9.20 37.03 5.94
CA ARG A 257 -8.98 37.36 7.36
C ARG A 257 -10.13 38.22 7.91
N ALA A 258 -10.55 39.24 7.16
CA ALA A 258 -11.66 40.10 7.57
C ALA A 258 -13.02 39.39 7.44
N GLN A 259 -13.24 38.62 6.38
CA GLN A 259 -14.51 37.96 6.08
C GLN A 259 -14.77 36.73 6.96
N VAL A 260 -13.72 35.93 7.21
CA VAL A 260 -13.85 34.61 7.85
C VAL A 260 -13.23 34.62 9.24
N TYR A 261 -11.94 34.95 9.35
CA TYR A 261 -11.21 34.79 10.62
C TYR A 261 -11.74 35.68 11.74
N VAL A 262 -11.96 36.98 11.46
CA VAL A 262 -12.44 37.94 12.47
C VAL A 262 -13.83 37.52 13.01
N PRO A 263 -14.87 37.29 12.17
CA PRO A 263 -16.17 36.86 12.67
C PRO A 263 -16.11 35.50 13.38
N LEU A 264 -15.32 34.54 12.88
CA LEU A 264 -15.21 33.22 13.49
C LEU A 264 -14.54 33.29 14.88
N LYS A 265 -13.56 34.20 15.06
CA LYS A 265 -12.93 34.45 16.35
C LYS A 265 -13.88 35.14 17.32
N GLU A 266 -14.70 36.07 16.84
CA GLU A 266 -15.72 36.72 17.65
C GLU A 266 -16.80 35.72 18.09
N LEU A 267 -17.30 34.89 17.18
CA LEU A 267 -18.23 33.79 17.50
C LEU A 267 -17.65 32.83 18.55
N LEU A 268 -16.38 32.46 18.39
CA LEU A 268 -15.70 31.60 19.35
C LEU A 268 -15.68 32.24 20.74
N ASN A 269 -15.27 33.50 20.84
CA ASN A 269 -15.22 34.23 22.10
C ASN A 269 -16.62 34.38 22.73
N GLN A 270 -17.66 34.67 21.94
CA GLN A 270 -19.05 34.76 22.41
C GLN A 270 -19.53 33.41 22.97
N THR A 271 -19.24 32.31 22.26
CA THR A 271 -19.63 30.96 22.69
C THR A 271 -18.89 30.55 23.97
N GLU A 272 -17.61 30.92 24.08
CA GLU A 272 -16.80 30.70 25.29
C GLU A 272 -17.36 31.50 26.48
N GLU A 273 -17.76 32.75 26.27
CA GLU A 273 -18.38 33.57 27.31
C GLU A 273 -19.75 33.02 27.75
N GLU A 274 -20.59 32.59 26.80
CA GLU A 274 -21.86 31.92 27.10
C GLU A 274 -21.66 30.61 27.87
N SER A 275 -20.68 29.81 27.47
CA SER A 275 -20.29 28.58 28.18
C SER A 275 -19.84 28.88 29.61
N ASN A 276 -19.01 29.91 29.81
CA ASN A 276 -18.57 30.34 31.13
C ASN A 276 -19.73 30.86 32.00
N LYS A 277 -20.67 31.62 31.42
CA LYS A 277 -21.90 32.06 32.11
C LYS A 277 -22.75 30.86 32.54
N ALA A 278 -22.93 29.88 31.65
CA ALA A 278 -23.67 28.65 31.97
C ALA A 278 -22.97 27.83 33.07
N LEU A 279 -21.64 27.71 33.01
CA LEU A 279 -20.85 27.02 34.01
C LEU A 279 -20.96 27.69 35.39
N ASN A 280 -20.84 29.02 35.45
CA ASN A 280 -21.01 29.77 36.70
C ASN A 280 -22.43 29.61 37.26
N LYS A 281 -23.45 29.63 36.41
CA LYS A 281 -24.83 29.37 36.83
C LYS A 281 -25.00 27.95 37.37
N LYS A 282 -24.38 26.96 36.74
CA LYS A 282 -24.36 25.58 37.23
C LYS A 282 -23.72 25.49 38.61
N MET A 283 -22.56 26.12 38.80
CA MET A 283 -21.87 26.15 40.09
C MET A 283 -22.76 26.74 41.19
N GLY A 284 -23.42 27.87 40.92
CA GLY A 284 -24.37 28.45 41.87
C GLY A 284 -25.57 27.55 42.18
N LEU A 285 -26.08 26.79 41.19
CA LEU A 285 -27.12 25.79 41.45
C LEU A 285 -26.60 24.62 42.28
N ASP A 286 -25.39 24.13 42.00
CA ASP A 286 -24.75 23.06 42.77
C ASP A 286 -24.54 23.49 44.24
N ASP A 287 -24.11 24.73 44.50
CA ASP A 287 -24.00 25.30 45.85
C ASP A 287 -25.36 25.33 46.57
N THR A 288 -26.43 25.75 45.90
CA THR A 288 -27.78 25.75 46.50
C THR A 288 -28.29 24.34 46.77
N LEU A 289 -27.94 23.37 45.91
CA LEU A 289 -28.29 21.96 46.08
C LEU A 289 -27.57 21.41 47.32
N GLU A 290 -26.28 21.71 47.49
CA GLU A 290 -25.52 21.33 48.67
C GLU A 290 -26.11 21.93 49.96
N GLN A 291 -26.47 23.23 49.94
CA GLN A 291 -27.15 23.87 51.05
C GLN A 291 -28.48 23.17 51.40
N LEU A 292 -29.34 22.90 50.42
CA LEU A 292 -30.59 22.17 50.65
C LEU A 292 -30.34 20.76 51.21
N ASN A 293 -29.33 20.05 50.72
CA ASN A 293 -28.95 18.75 51.26
C ASN A 293 -28.54 18.85 52.73
N THR A 294 -27.74 19.84 53.12
CA THR A 294 -27.37 20.03 54.52
C THR A 294 -28.60 20.31 55.39
N MET A 295 -29.54 21.16 54.93
CA MET A 295 -30.82 21.40 55.61
C MET A 295 -31.68 20.13 55.72
N ILE A 296 -31.74 19.30 54.68
CA ILE A 296 -32.43 18.01 54.72
C ILE A 296 -31.77 17.10 55.76
N THR A 297 -30.43 17.05 55.84
CA THR A 297 -29.75 16.23 56.85
C THR A 297 -30.00 16.73 58.28
N GLU A 298 -30.08 18.05 58.48
CA GLU A 298 -30.44 18.67 59.76
C GLU A 298 -31.87 18.31 60.15
N SER A 299 -32.83 18.55 59.27
CA SER A 299 -34.23 18.20 59.49
C SER A 299 -34.42 16.71 59.77
N ARG A 300 -33.70 15.83 59.04
CA ARG A 300 -33.69 14.38 59.33
C ARG A 300 -33.14 14.06 60.72
N ARG A 301 -32.11 14.79 61.19
CA ARG A 301 -31.59 14.65 62.56
C ARG A 301 -32.61 15.11 63.59
N SER A 302 -33.28 16.25 63.39
CA SER A 302 -34.36 16.72 64.27
C SER A 302 -35.54 15.76 64.32
N VAL A 303 -35.97 15.20 63.18
CA VAL A 303 -37.03 14.18 63.14
C VAL A 303 -36.60 12.91 63.89
N ARG A 304 -35.33 12.51 63.78
CA ARG A 304 -34.82 11.36 64.53
C ARG A 304 -34.84 11.61 66.03
N SER A 305 -34.37 12.78 66.50
CA SER A 305 -34.40 13.11 67.93
C SER A 305 -35.82 13.17 68.48
N LEU A 306 -36.77 13.77 67.74
CA LEU A 306 -38.18 13.80 68.14
C LEU A 306 -38.79 12.40 68.18
N LYS A 307 -38.45 11.51 67.25
CA LYS A 307 -38.90 10.11 67.30
C LYS A 307 -38.34 9.37 68.51
N GLU A 308 -37.07 9.59 68.86
CA GLU A 308 -36.46 9.01 70.06
C GLU A 308 -37.12 9.54 71.34
N GLU A 309 -37.52 10.82 71.37
CA GLU A 309 -38.23 11.42 72.49
C GLU A 309 -39.67 10.88 72.63
N ILE A 310 -40.39 10.73 71.51
CA ILE A 310 -41.70 10.07 71.48
C ILE A 310 -41.58 8.64 71.99
N GLN A 311 -40.58 7.88 71.55
CA GLN A 311 -40.37 6.51 72.02
C GLN A 311 -40.13 6.47 73.53
N LYS A 312 -39.29 7.36 74.07
CA LYS A 312 -39.07 7.46 75.52
C LYS A 312 -40.35 7.78 76.29
N LEU A 313 -41.18 8.67 75.76
CA LEU A 313 -42.48 9.02 76.36
C LEU A 313 -43.46 7.85 76.28
N ASP A 314 -43.48 7.10 75.18
CA ASP A 314 -44.32 5.90 75.03
C ASP A 314 -43.87 4.80 76.02
N ASP A 315 -42.57 4.55 76.13
CA ASP A 315 -42.01 3.59 77.09
C ASP A 315 -42.36 4.00 78.53
N LEU A 316 -42.27 5.29 78.87
CA LEU A 316 -42.66 5.83 80.17
C LEU A 316 -44.17 5.68 80.42
N TYR A 317 -44.99 5.97 79.41
CA TYR A 317 -46.43 5.81 79.49
C TYR A 317 -46.80 4.34 79.73
N GLN A 318 -46.23 3.41 78.96
CA GLN A 318 -46.43 1.98 79.17
C GLN A 318 -45.98 1.51 80.56
N GLN A 319 -44.86 2.02 81.06
CA GLN A 319 -44.42 1.74 82.43
C GLN A 319 -45.43 2.24 83.46
N LYS A 320 -45.94 3.48 83.31
CA LYS A 320 -46.94 4.04 84.22
C LYS A 320 -48.27 3.29 84.18
N VAL A 321 -48.68 2.82 83.01
CA VAL A 321 -49.86 1.96 82.87
C VAL A 321 -49.65 0.64 83.63
N LYS A 322 -48.51 -0.02 83.47
CA LYS A 322 -48.19 -1.25 84.23
C LYS A 322 -48.15 -1.02 85.74
N GLU A 323 -47.50 0.06 86.20
CA GLU A 323 -47.47 0.43 87.62
C GLU A 323 -48.89 0.66 88.17
N ALA A 324 -49.76 1.33 87.39
CA ALA A 324 -51.16 1.53 87.77
C ALA A 324 -51.96 0.22 87.79
N GLU A 325 -51.78 -0.66 86.79
CA GLU A 325 -52.40 -2.00 86.77
C GLU A 325 -51.93 -2.88 87.94
N GLU A 326 -50.65 -2.83 88.30
CA GLU A 326 -50.11 -3.54 89.47
C GLU A 326 -50.70 -3.02 90.79
N GLU A 327 -50.81 -1.70 90.96
CA GLU A 327 -51.43 -1.10 92.14
C GLU A 327 -52.94 -1.38 92.19
N ASP A 328 -53.66 -1.31 91.06
CA ASP A 328 -55.08 -1.68 90.98
C ASP A 328 -55.29 -3.15 91.36
N ASN A 329 -54.44 -4.06 90.88
CA ASN A 329 -54.49 -5.48 91.26
C ASN A 329 -54.22 -5.68 92.75
N LYS A 330 -53.26 -4.93 93.32
CA LYS A 330 -52.95 -4.98 94.75
C LYS A 330 -54.13 -4.46 95.58
N CYS A 331 -54.67 -3.30 95.24
CA CYS A 331 -55.88 -2.75 95.86
C CYS A 331 -57.06 -3.73 95.76
N ALA A 332 -57.27 -4.37 94.60
CA ALA A 332 -58.30 -5.37 94.43
C ALA A 332 -58.10 -6.59 95.35
N SER A 333 -56.86 -7.08 95.50
CA SER A 333 -56.54 -8.19 96.40
C SER A 333 -56.71 -7.82 97.88
N GLU A 334 -56.33 -6.60 98.27
CA GLU A 334 -56.54 -6.07 99.61
C GLU A 334 -58.03 -5.92 99.90
N LEU A 335 -58.81 -5.40 98.95
CA LEU A 335 -60.27 -5.29 99.03
C LEU A 335 -60.91 -6.67 99.23
N GLU A 336 -60.53 -7.67 98.44
CA GLU A 336 -61.05 -9.04 98.56
C GLU A 336 -60.71 -9.65 99.93
N SER A 337 -59.50 -9.39 100.44
CA SER A 337 -59.09 -9.85 101.77
C SER A 337 -59.88 -9.18 102.90
N LEU A 338 -60.12 -7.87 102.79
CA LEU A 338 -60.92 -7.10 103.73
C LEU A 338 -62.39 -7.52 103.68
N GLU A 339 -62.91 -7.83 102.50
CA GLU A 339 -64.28 -8.31 102.32
C GLU A 339 -64.47 -9.72 102.93
N LYS A 340 -63.48 -10.61 102.77
CA LYS A 340 -63.44 -11.89 103.49
C LYS A 340 -63.41 -11.69 105.02
N HIS A 341 -62.57 -10.77 105.50
CA HIS A 341 -62.47 -10.47 106.93
C HIS A 341 -63.77 -9.88 107.49
N LYS A 342 -64.39 -8.95 106.76
CA LYS A 342 -65.72 -8.39 107.06
C LYS A 342 -66.75 -9.52 107.15
N HIS A 343 -66.77 -10.43 106.18
CA HIS A 343 -67.72 -11.53 106.17
C HIS A 343 -67.53 -12.49 107.36
N MET A 344 -66.28 -12.81 107.72
CA MET A 344 -65.99 -13.60 108.94
C MET A 344 -66.48 -12.88 110.21
N LEU A 345 -66.25 -11.58 110.31
CA LEU A 345 -66.71 -10.78 111.46
C LEU A 345 -68.24 -10.73 111.53
N GLU A 346 -68.92 -10.50 110.41
CA GLU A 346 -70.38 -10.51 110.32
C GLU A 346 -70.94 -11.89 110.72
N SER A 347 -70.33 -12.98 110.26
CA SER A 347 -70.70 -14.33 110.68
C SER A 347 -70.53 -14.53 112.18
N ALA A 348 -69.36 -14.18 112.74
CA ALA A 348 -69.08 -14.33 114.16
C ALA A 348 -69.99 -13.47 115.05
N VAL A 349 -70.28 -12.23 114.63
CA VAL A 349 -71.22 -11.34 115.34
C VAL A 349 -72.63 -11.88 115.27
N ASN A 350 -73.08 -12.37 114.11
CA ASN A 350 -74.42 -12.97 113.98
C ASN A 350 -74.55 -14.27 114.79
N GLU A 351 -73.50 -15.09 114.84
CA GLU A 351 -73.46 -16.31 115.64
C GLU A 351 -73.49 -15.98 117.14
N GLY A 352 -72.67 -15.03 117.60
CA GLY A 352 -72.71 -14.55 118.98
C GLY A 352 -74.03 -13.86 119.37
N LEU A 353 -74.66 -13.12 118.44
CA LEU A 353 -75.99 -12.54 118.63
C LEU A 353 -77.05 -13.64 118.77
N SER A 354 -76.98 -14.69 117.94
CA SER A 354 -77.87 -15.85 117.98
C SER A 354 -77.72 -16.63 119.28
N GLU A 355 -76.49 -16.86 119.75
CA GLU A 355 -76.20 -17.47 121.06
C GLU A 355 -76.81 -16.65 122.20
N ALA A 356 -76.55 -15.34 122.25
CA ALA A 356 -77.10 -14.46 123.27
C ALA A 356 -78.64 -14.37 123.24
N MET A 357 -79.26 -14.38 122.06
CA MET A 357 -80.72 -14.46 121.93
C MET A 357 -81.27 -15.78 122.47
N ASN A 358 -80.62 -16.91 122.19
CA ASN A 358 -81.03 -18.22 122.70
C ASN A 358 -80.90 -18.31 124.23
N GLU A 359 -79.83 -17.75 124.80
CA GLU A 359 -79.64 -17.66 126.25
C GLU A 359 -80.71 -16.79 126.91
N LEU A 360 -81.01 -15.62 126.33
CA LEU A 360 -82.08 -14.74 126.81
C LEU A 360 -83.43 -15.46 126.81
N ASP A 361 -83.75 -16.16 125.73
CA ASP A 361 -85.00 -16.90 125.58
C ASP A 361 -85.10 -18.07 126.59
N SER A 362 -83.96 -18.71 126.91
CA SER A 362 -83.86 -19.72 127.98
C SER A 362 -84.14 -19.14 129.37
N ILE A 363 -83.48 -18.04 129.72
CA ILE A 363 -83.64 -17.35 131.02
C ILE A 363 -85.08 -16.85 131.18
N GLN A 364 -85.69 -16.35 130.09
CA GLN A 364 -87.05 -15.85 130.11
C GLN A 364 -88.08 -16.96 130.39
N ARG A 365 -87.85 -18.19 129.90
CA ARG A 365 -88.68 -19.37 130.23
C ARG A 365 -88.54 -19.77 131.69
N GLU A 366 -87.32 -19.77 132.24
CA GLU A 366 -87.09 -20.07 133.66
C GLU A 366 -87.78 -19.06 134.58
N TYR A 367 -87.69 -17.77 134.26
CA TYR A 367 -88.38 -16.71 135.01
C TYR A 367 -89.90 -16.90 135.02
N GLN A 368 -90.51 -17.23 133.88
CA GLN A 368 -91.96 -17.53 133.82
C GLN A 368 -92.38 -18.70 134.71
N LEU A 369 -91.55 -19.75 134.78
CA LEU A 369 -91.81 -20.93 135.60
C LEU A 369 -91.78 -20.60 137.10
N VAL A 370 -90.82 -19.77 137.52
CA VAL A 370 -90.71 -19.30 138.92
C VAL A 370 -91.89 -18.42 139.31
N VAL A 371 -92.34 -17.53 138.42
CA VAL A 371 -93.51 -16.67 138.70
C VAL A 371 -94.77 -17.51 138.93
N GLN A 372 -95.05 -18.50 138.07
CA GLN A 372 -96.24 -19.37 138.22
C GLN A 372 -96.23 -20.16 139.52
N THR A 373 -95.10 -20.79 139.87
CA THR A 373 -94.97 -21.59 141.09
C THR A 373 -95.13 -20.76 142.36
N THR A 374 -94.58 -19.53 142.37
CA THR A 374 -94.70 -18.61 143.52
C THR A 374 -96.12 -18.08 143.71
N THR A 375 -96.88 -17.87 142.63
CA THR A 375 -98.29 -17.46 142.73
C THR A 375 -99.20 -18.57 143.27
N GLU A 376 -98.93 -19.82 142.89
CA GLU A 376 -99.73 -20.98 143.31
C GLU A 376 -99.55 -21.29 144.81
N GLU A 377 -98.31 -21.18 145.32
CA GLU A 377 -97.98 -21.29 146.75
C GLU A 377 -98.67 -20.19 147.57
N ARG A 378 -98.62 -18.93 147.10
CA ARG A 378 -99.26 -17.79 147.78
C ARG A 378 -100.78 -17.97 147.90
N ARG A 379 -101.44 -18.53 146.88
CA ARG A 379 -102.87 -18.86 146.87
C ARG A 379 -103.22 -19.92 147.93
N LYS A 380 -102.41 -20.98 148.07
CA LYS A 380 -102.61 -22.03 149.09
C LYS A 380 -102.53 -21.48 150.52
N VAL A 381 -101.52 -20.66 150.80
CA VAL A 381 -101.34 -20.04 152.12
C VAL A 381 -102.53 -19.13 152.47
N GLY A 382 -103.01 -18.35 151.51
CA GLY A 382 -104.19 -17.49 151.70
C GLY A 382 -105.44 -18.26 152.10
N ASN A 383 -105.75 -19.36 151.42
CA ASN A 383 -106.93 -20.19 151.72
C ASN A 383 -106.88 -20.83 153.11
N ASN A 384 -105.71 -21.29 153.55
CA ASN A 384 -105.55 -21.89 154.88
C ASN A 384 -105.79 -20.89 156.01
N LEU A 385 -105.36 -19.64 155.83
CA LEU A 385 -105.54 -18.57 156.82
C LEU A 385 -107.02 -18.20 157.01
N GLN A 386 -107.79 -18.19 155.92
CA GLN A 386 -109.22 -17.87 155.95
C GLN A 386 -110.05 -18.94 156.68
N CYS A 387 -109.75 -20.22 156.46
CA CYS A 387 -110.42 -21.33 157.14
C CYS A 387 -110.19 -21.30 158.66
N LEU A 388 -108.98 -20.94 159.10
CA LEU A 388 -108.64 -20.75 160.51
C LEU A 388 -109.44 -19.61 161.17
N LEU A 389 -109.60 -18.48 160.46
CA LEU A 389 -110.35 -17.33 160.96
C LEU A 389 -111.85 -17.64 161.12
N GLU A 390 -112.46 -18.38 160.18
CA GLU A 390 -113.86 -18.83 160.30
C GLU A 390 -114.08 -19.79 161.47
N MET A 391 -113.10 -20.67 161.74
CA MET A 391 -113.15 -21.61 162.85
C MET A 391 -113.06 -20.91 164.22
N VAL A 392 -112.26 -19.84 164.32
CA VAL A 392 -112.17 -19.02 165.53
C VAL A 392 -113.45 -18.21 165.73
N ALA A 393 -114.00 -17.61 164.67
CA ALA A 393 -115.23 -16.83 164.73
C ALA A 393 -116.45 -17.67 165.18
N THR A 394 -116.56 -18.90 164.67
CA THR A 394 -117.63 -19.84 165.08
C THR A 394 -117.48 -20.28 166.54
N HIS A 395 -116.26 -20.48 167.01
CA HIS A 395 -116.02 -20.83 168.42
C HIS A 395 -116.39 -19.66 169.37
N VAL A 396 -115.99 -18.42 169.06
CA VAL A 396 -116.33 -17.25 169.88
C VAL A 396 -117.84 -17.03 169.96
N GLY A 397 -118.55 -17.11 168.82
CA GLY A 397 -120.01 -16.99 168.80
C GLY A 397 -120.74 -18.08 169.59
N SER A 398 -120.17 -19.29 169.67
CA SER A 398 -120.73 -20.37 170.49
C SER A 398 -120.57 -20.14 172.00
N VAL A 399 -119.49 -19.47 172.42
CA VAL A 399 -119.21 -19.16 173.83
C VAL A 399 -120.06 -17.99 174.32
N GLU A 400 -120.25 -16.94 173.50
CA GLU A 400 -121.13 -15.82 173.82
C GLU A 400 -122.57 -16.28 174.07
N LYS A 401 -123.10 -17.13 173.17
CA LYS A 401 -124.45 -17.67 173.31
C LYS A 401 -124.64 -18.51 174.58
N HIS A 402 -123.62 -19.27 174.98
CA HIS A 402 -123.67 -20.08 176.19
C HIS A 402 -123.71 -19.23 177.47
N LEU A 403 -123.02 -18.08 177.48
CA LEU A 403 -123.03 -17.15 178.60
C LEU A 403 -124.36 -16.40 178.71
N GLU A 404 -124.95 -15.97 177.59
CA GLU A 404 -126.27 -15.34 177.55
C GLU A 404 -127.37 -16.27 178.08
N GLU A 405 -127.34 -17.56 177.70
CA GLU A 405 -128.32 -18.55 178.15
C GLU A 405 -128.26 -18.83 179.67
N GLN A 406 -127.07 -18.72 180.29
CA GLN A 406 -126.92 -18.89 181.74
C GLN A 406 -127.40 -17.66 182.52
N ILE A 407 -127.12 -16.45 182.02
CA ILE A 407 -127.59 -15.20 182.64
C ILE A 407 -129.13 -15.16 182.63
N ALA A 408 -129.75 -15.49 181.49
CA ALA A 408 -131.21 -15.56 181.34
C ALA A 408 -131.89 -16.67 182.17
N LYS A 409 -131.11 -17.60 182.74
CA LYS A 409 -131.61 -18.64 183.65
C LYS A 409 -131.62 -18.16 185.10
N VAL A 410 -130.61 -17.41 185.51
CA VAL A 410 -130.50 -16.84 186.87
C VAL A 410 -131.53 -15.73 187.08
N ASP A 411 -131.79 -14.90 186.07
CA ASP A 411 -132.75 -13.80 186.18
C ASP A 411 -134.21 -14.29 186.33
N ARG A 412 -134.56 -15.40 185.66
CA ARG A 412 -135.90 -15.99 185.76
C ARG A 412 -136.22 -16.58 187.13
N GLU A 413 -135.23 -17.15 187.81
CA GLU A 413 -135.45 -17.71 189.16
C GLU A 413 -135.53 -16.61 190.24
N TYR A 414 -135.05 -15.39 189.94
CA TYR A 414 -135.10 -14.25 190.86
C TYR A 414 -136.42 -13.46 190.76
N GLU A 415 -137.01 -13.34 189.57
CA GLU A 415 -138.26 -12.59 189.36
C GLU A 415 -139.51 -13.32 189.89
N ASP A 416 -139.56 -14.65 189.83
CA ASP A 416 -140.77 -15.42 190.21
C ASP A 416 -141.07 -15.47 191.72
N HIS A 417 -140.16 -14.99 192.59
CA HIS A 417 -140.42 -14.94 194.04
C HIS A 417 -140.74 -13.54 194.59
N VAL A 418 -140.71 -12.48 193.77
CA VAL A 418 -140.79 -11.09 194.26
C VAL A 418 -142.12 -10.38 193.94
N SER A 419 -143.07 -10.98 193.22
CA SER A 419 -144.34 -10.29 192.89
C SER A 419 -145.62 -11.14 192.98
N GLU A 420 -146.13 -11.35 194.20
CA GLU A 420 -147.57 -11.16 194.50
C GLU A 420 -147.81 -10.89 196.00
N ASP A 421 -148.55 -9.81 196.27
CA ASP A 421 -148.75 -9.09 197.54
C ASP A 421 -150.05 -9.55 198.25
N LEU A 422 -149.97 -9.88 199.55
CA LEU A 422 -151.10 -10.28 200.41
C LEU A 422 -151.34 -9.32 201.60
N LEU A 423 -151.12 -8.01 201.40
CA LEU A 423 -151.62 -6.94 202.28
C LEU A 423 -153.12 -6.60 202.06
N GLU A 424 -153.92 -7.56 201.60
CA GLU A 424 -155.38 -7.40 201.40
C GLU A 424 -156.16 -7.40 202.74
N ASN A 425 -155.67 -8.06 203.79
CA ASN A 425 -156.41 -8.18 205.06
C ASN A 425 -156.32 -6.95 205.98
N ILE A 426 -155.40 -6.01 205.76
CA ILE A 426 -155.32 -4.76 206.55
C ILE A 426 -156.35 -3.73 206.07
N ARG A 427 -156.82 -3.87 204.82
CA ARG A 427 -157.88 -3.01 204.24
C ARG A 427 -159.26 -3.27 204.87
N GLU A 428 -159.52 -4.51 205.32
CA GLU A 428 -160.81 -4.88 205.93
C GLU A 428 -160.98 -4.37 207.39
N ILE A 429 -159.88 -4.10 208.10
CA ILE A 429 -159.88 -3.63 209.49
C ILE A 429 -160.18 -2.11 209.56
N GLY A 430 -159.86 -1.34 208.52
CA GLY A 430 -160.14 0.10 208.44
C GLY A 430 -161.61 0.45 208.20
N GLU A 431 -162.31 -0.33 207.36
CA GLU A 431 -163.72 -0.11 207.02
C GLU A 431 -164.67 -0.35 208.21
N LYS A 432 -164.38 -1.34 209.07
CA LYS A 432 -165.24 -1.62 210.25
C LYS A 432 -165.08 -0.58 211.37
N TYR A 433 -163.93 0.06 211.52
CA TYR A 433 -163.74 1.16 212.49
C TYR A 433 -164.34 2.49 212.02
N LYS A 434 -164.46 2.71 210.69
CA LYS A 434 -165.25 3.82 210.12
C LYS A 434 -166.74 3.73 210.50
N LYS A 435 -167.25 2.53 210.83
CA LYS A 435 -168.62 2.33 211.33
C LYS A 435 -168.81 2.56 212.83
N LYS A 436 -167.76 2.72 213.64
CA LYS A 436 -167.98 3.07 215.07
C LYS A 436 -168.62 4.45 215.25
N ALA A 437 -168.48 5.37 214.30
CA ALA A 437 -168.57 6.80 214.62
C ALA A 437 -169.80 7.53 214.05
N ALA A 438 -170.72 6.87 213.33
CA ALA A 438 -171.86 7.56 212.75
C ALA A 438 -173.12 7.65 213.63
N LEU A 439 -173.45 6.73 214.57
CA LEU A 439 -174.67 6.90 215.41
C LEU A 439 -174.63 6.24 216.82
N ILE A 440 -173.95 6.91 217.76
CA ILE A 440 -174.60 7.39 219.00
C ILE A 440 -174.55 8.93 218.87
N LYS A 441 -175.58 9.60 218.31
CA LYS A 441 -175.97 11.00 218.58
C LYS A 441 -177.12 11.44 217.65
N SER A 442 -178.18 11.97 218.30
CA SER A 442 -179.48 12.54 217.86
C SER A 442 -180.55 11.57 217.34
N SER A 443 -181.75 11.39 217.92
CA SER A 443 -182.47 12.03 219.05
C SER A 443 -182.65 13.56 218.97
N ASP A 444 -183.69 14.02 218.27
CA ASP A 444 -184.77 14.91 218.74
C ASP A 444 -185.88 14.98 217.66
N GLU A 445 -187.15 14.90 218.11
CA GLU A 445 -188.46 14.56 217.47
C GLU A 445 -188.76 13.09 217.12
#